data_AF-I3RDF2-F1
#
_entry.id   AF-I3RDF2-F1
#
_cell.length_a   1.000
_cell.length_b   1.000
_cell.length_c   1.000
_cell.angle_alpha   90.00
_cell.angle_beta   90.00
_cell.angle_gamma   90.00
#
_symmetry.space_group_name_H-M   'P 1'
#
loop_
_entity.id
_entity.type
_entity.pdbx_description
1 polymer ?
#
loop_
_entity_poly.entity_id
_entity_poly.type
_entity_poly.pdbx_seq_one_letter_code
_entity_poly.pdbx_strand_id
1 'polypeptide(L)'
;MILVGYEIDVEEEYHPSIEDELRKYYELGQLLESRGDFYAYEVISIKEENFEKVLKEVEKLGYWLALKKREGKLVLYVFPAQNVDNKENPVVGILLFILTVLSTFFAGYILSINYVKTLEDLGLPGIKNVYLNALAFSLGIISILGTHEMGHKIAATLHGVKSTFPYFIPFPSFIGTLGAVIRVKSPIPTRNAAIDLGVSGPIAGLIVAIPVTIIGLKLSAIVPQDYFKQGETIYFGTSILFYELTKLVIGNLEEGFGIALHPLAIAGWVGILVTFLNLIPAAQLDGGHIARALLPEKVHRILTYALGFIAIGLSYFWAGWFLWGLLILLMGRIGNPGALDEVTPLTLGRKILALIAVVIFIVSAVPVPFST
;
A
#
# COMPACT_ATOMS: atom_id res chain seq x y z
N MET A 1 0.32 -22.43 -17.41
CA MET A 1 0.16 -21.20 -16.60
C MET A 1 -1.27 -20.73 -16.85
N ILE A 2 -2.16 -20.84 -15.86
CA ILE A 2 -3.58 -20.52 -16.05
C ILE A 2 -3.71 -19.01 -15.97
N LEU A 3 -3.74 -18.35 -17.12
CA LEU A 3 -4.32 -17.01 -17.27
C LEU A 3 -5.84 -17.23 -17.26
N VAL A 4 -6.48 -16.90 -16.14
CA VAL A 4 -7.91 -17.13 -15.93
C VAL A 4 -8.72 -16.11 -16.71
N GLY A 5 -9.56 -16.60 -17.62
CA GLY A 5 -10.85 -16.01 -18.01
C GLY A 5 -10.82 -14.94 -19.10
N TYR A 6 -10.80 -15.34 -20.37
CA TYR A 6 -11.10 -14.45 -21.49
C TYR A 6 -11.90 -15.20 -22.57
N GLU A 7 -13.15 -14.80 -22.77
CA GLU A 7 -13.80 -14.91 -24.08
C GLU A 7 -13.19 -13.81 -24.96
N ILE A 8 -12.60 -14.22 -26.07
CA ILE A 8 -11.99 -13.35 -27.07
C ILE A 8 -12.94 -13.39 -28.25
N ASP A 9 -13.62 -12.27 -28.54
CA ASP A 9 -14.20 -12.05 -29.86
C ASP A 9 -13.04 -11.82 -30.82
N VAL A 10 -12.95 -12.70 -31.81
CA VAL A 10 -11.87 -12.76 -32.79
C VAL A 10 -12.28 -11.92 -33.99
N GLU A 11 -11.60 -10.80 -34.21
CA GLU A 11 -11.42 -10.26 -35.57
C GLU A 11 -9.94 -10.44 -35.93
N GLU A 12 -9.70 -11.30 -36.92
CA GLU A 12 -8.38 -11.61 -37.46
C GLU A 12 -7.83 -10.42 -38.24
N GLU A 13 -6.84 -9.71 -37.69
CA GLU A 13 -5.89 -8.94 -38.50
C GLU A 13 -4.47 -9.12 -37.97
N TYR A 14 -3.77 -10.10 -38.58
CA TYR A 14 -2.31 -10.19 -38.47
C TYR A 14 -1.71 -8.89 -39.01
N HIS A 15 -1.16 -8.04 -38.14
CA HIS A 15 -0.52 -6.78 -38.53
C HIS A 15 0.99 -7.00 -38.77
N PRO A 16 1.49 -6.98 -40.02
CA PRO A 16 2.94 -6.98 -40.31
C PRO A 16 3.69 -5.79 -39.68
N SER A 17 2.98 -4.75 -39.24
CA SER A 17 3.55 -3.53 -38.67
C SER A 17 4.19 -3.70 -37.30
N ILE A 18 3.77 -4.69 -36.48
CA ILE A 18 4.28 -4.78 -35.11
C ILE A 18 5.67 -5.40 -35.04
N GLU A 19 5.96 -6.43 -35.83
CA GLU A 19 7.29 -7.04 -35.86
C GLU A 19 8.35 -6.03 -36.35
N ASP A 20 8.02 -5.28 -37.40
CA ASP A 20 8.88 -4.21 -37.93
C ASP A 20 9.13 -3.11 -36.89
N GLU A 21 8.10 -2.73 -36.12
CA GLU A 21 8.26 -1.79 -35.01
C GLU A 21 9.18 -2.36 -33.92
N LEU A 22 8.97 -3.61 -33.52
CA LEU A 22 9.78 -4.28 -32.50
C LEU A 22 11.24 -4.45 -32.91
N ARG A 23 11.53 -4.69 -34.20
CA ARG A 23 12.89 -4.81 -34.74
C ARG A 23 13.71 -3.52 -34.63
N LYS A 24 13.07 -2.36 -34.44
CA LYS A 24 13.74 -1.09 -34.12
C LYS A 24 14.37 -1.12 -32.73
N TYR A 25 13.76 -1.83 -31.78
CA TYR A 25 14.14 -1.84 -30.36
C TYR A 25 14.86 -3.13 -29.93
N TYR A 26 14.62 -4.24 -30.62
CA TYR A 26 15.18 -5.55 -30.29
C TYR A 26 15.77 -6.22 -31.53
N GLU A 27 16.77 -7.05 -31.33
CA GLU A 27 17.18 -8.05 -32.31
C GLU A 27 16.38 -9.33 -32.06
N LEU A 28 15.30 -9.51 -32.83
CA LEU A 28 14.40 -10.66 -32.70
C LEU A 28 14.98 -11.89 -33.39
N GLY A 29 15.02 -13.00 -32.67
CA GLY A 29 15.34 -14.34 -33.14
C GLY A 29 14.10 -15.09 -33.61
N GLN A 30 13.99 -16.36 -33.22
CA GLN A 30 12.88 -17.22 -33.63
C GLN A 30 11.55 -16.81 -32.97
N LEU A 31 10.45 -16.87 -33.73
CA LEU A 31 9.09 -16.86 -33.20
C LEU A 31 8.83 -18.19 -32.49
N LEU A 32 8.67 -18.14 -31.17
CA LEU A 32 8.52 -19.32 -30.31
C LEU A 32 7.06 -19.78 -30.20
N GLU A 33 6.12 -18.83 -30.20
CA GLU A 33 4.69 -19.09 -30.05
C GLU A 33 3.89 -18.00 -30.76
N SER A 34 2.81 -18.39 -31.44
CA SER A 34 1.82 -17.47 -32.01
C SER A 34 0.43 -18.08 -31.84
N ARG A 35 -0.49 -17.31 -31.26
CA ARG A 35 -1.88 -17.73 -31.02
C ARG A 35 -2.79 -16.51 -31.05
N GLY A 36 -3.51 -16.31 -32.15
CA GLY A 36 -4.27 -15.06 -32.36
C GLY A 36 -3.33 -13.85 -32.27
N ASP A 37 -3.72 -12.84 -31.50
CA ASP A 37 -2.94 -11.61 -31.29
C ASP A 37 -1.82 -11.74 -30.25
N PHE A 38 -1.53 -12.97 -29.80
CA PHE A 38 -0.43 -13.26 -28.91
C PHE A 38 0.79 -13.76 -29.69
N TYR A 39 1.94 -13.14 -29.45
CA TYR A 39 3.21 -13.53 -30.05
C TYR A 39 4.30 -13.63 -28.98
N ALA A 40 5.19 -14.61 -29.13
CA ALA A 40 6.38 -14.74 -28.28
C ALA A 40 7.63 -14.85 -29.16
N TYR A 41 8.50 -13.85 -29.08
CA TYR A 41 9.76 -13.80 -29.82
C TYR A 41 10.94 -14.09 -28.91
N GLU A 42 11.91 -14.88 -29.38
CA GLU A 42 13.24 -14.89 -28.77
C GLU A 42 13.93 -13.54 -29.01
N VAL A 43 14.58 -12.99 -27.98
CA VAL A 43 15.36 -11.75 -28.08
C VAL A 43 16.84 -12.09 -28.01
N ILE A 44 17.57 -11.81 -29.10
CA ILE A 44 19.01 -12.04 -29.22
C ILE A 44 19.77 -10.93 -28.50
N SER A 45 19.39 -9.67 -28.78
CA SER A 45 19.97 -8.49 -28.15
C SER A 45 18.95 -7.37 -27.98
N ILE A 46 19.17 -6.51 -26.99
CA ILE A 46 18.31 -5.34 -26.69
C ILE A 46 19.03 -4.10 -27.24
N LYS A 47 18.37 -3.35 -28.14
CA LYS A 47 18.91 -2.11 -28.73
C LYS A 47 18.50 -0.86 -27.95
N GLU A 48 17.29 -0.86 -27.40
CA GLU A 48 16.75 0.20 -26.53
C GLU A 48 16.49 -0.38 -25.14
N GLU A 49 17.26 0.08 -24.16
CA GLU A 49 17.15 -0.38 -22.76
C GLU A 49 15.97 0.26 -22.02
N ASN A 50 15.44 1.40 -22.51
CA ASN A 50 14.31 2.05 -21.87
C ASN A 50 12.98 1.36 -22.26
N PHE A 51 12.64 0.32 -21.51
CA PHE A 51 11.42 -0.45 -21.74
C PHE A 51 10.14 0.40 -21.68
N GLU A 52 10.06 1.42 -20.82
CA GLU A 52 8.88 2.30 -20.72
C GLU A 52 8.64 3.09 -22.01
N LYS A 53 9.73 3.53 -22.68
CA LYS A 53 9.66 4.17 -23.98
C LYS A 53 9.14 3.20 -25.05
N VAL A 54 9.67 1.98 -25.09
CA VAL A 54 9.24 0.96 -26.05
C VAL A 54 7.78 0.59 -25.84
N LEU A 55 7.37 0.38 -24.59
CA LEU A 55 5.99 0.05 -24.23
C LEU A 55 5.02 1.14 -24.70
N LYS A 56 5.37 2.42 -24.52
CA LYS A 56 4.54 3.55 -24.93
C LYS A 56 4.36 3.65 -26.45
N GLU A 57 5.39 3.35 -27.24
CA GLU A 57 5.29 3.36 -28.71
C GLU A 57 4.45 2.18 -29.21
N VAL A 58 4.63 0.99 -28.63
CA VAL A 58 3.86 -0.20 -29.00
C VAL A 58 2.41 -0.14 -28.52
N GLU A 59 2.13 0.52 -27.39
CA GLU A 59 0.75 0.75 -26.93
C GLU A 59 -0.07 1.58 -27.92
N LYS A 60 0.55 2.48 -28.69
CA LYS A 60 -0.14 3.23 -29.77
C LYS A 60 -0.63 2.32 -30.90
N LEU A 61 -0.01 1.16 -31.06
CA LEU A 61 -0.40 0.13 -32.01
C LEU A 61 -1.44 -0.85 -31.43
N GLY A 62 -1.88 -0.66 -30.18
CA GLY A 62 -2.87 -1.51 -29.52
C GLY A 62 -2.29 -2.75 -28.83
N TYR A 63 -0.97 -2.78 -28.56
CA TYR A 63 -0.31 -3.93 -27.95
C TYR A 63 0.49 -3.56 -26.69
N TRP A 64 0.58 -4.51 -25.76
CA TRP A 64 1.50 -4.47 -24.64
C TRP A 64 2.60 -5.52 -24.80
N LEU A 65 3.71 -5.27 -24.10
CA LEU A 65 4.90 -6.11 -24.13
C LEU A 65 5.20 -6.66 -22.75
N ALA A 66 5.75 -7.86 -22.66
CA ALA A 66 6.40 -8.35 -21.45
C ALA A 66 7.73 -9.03 -21.80
N LEU A 67 8.81 -8.53 -21.22
CA LEU A 67 10.16 -9.05 -21.41
C LEU A 67 10.54 -9.94 -20.21
N LYS A 68 10.70 -11.25 -20.46
CA LYS A 68 10.98 -12.24 -19.42
C LYS A 68 12.16 -13.13 -19.79
N LYS A 69 12.75 -13.77 -18.78
CA LYS A 69 13.78 -14.79 -18.95
C LYS A 69 13.19 -16.18 -18.76
N ARG A 70 13.26 -17.04 -19.79
CA ARG A 70 12.75 -18.42 -19.77
C ARG A 70 13.85 -19.38 -20.23
N GLU A 71 14.18 -20.37 -19.40
CA GLU A 71 15.17 -21.42 -19.73
C GLU A 71 16.53 -20.86 -20.22
N GLY A 72 16.94 -19.71 -19.66
CA GLY A 72 18.18 -19.02 -20.02
C GLY A 72 18.06 -18.06 -21.20
N LYS A 73 16.99 -18.14 -21.99
CA LYS A 73 16.70 -17.25 -23.14
C LYS A 73 15.87 -16.03 -22.73
N LEU A 74 16.03 -14.93 -23.45
CA LEU A 74 15.16 -13.77 -23.35
C LEU A 74 13.97 -13.95 -24.28
N VAL A 75 12.77 -13.74 -23.76
CA VAL A 75 11.52 -13.89 -24.50
C VAL A 75 10.71 -12.61 -24.35
N LEU A 76 10.33 -12.03 -25.49
CA LEU A 76 9.43 -10.89 -25.57
C LEU A 76 8.04 -11.39 -25.94
N TYR A 77 7.12 -11.26 -24.98
CA TYR A 77 5.70 -11.53 -25.18
C TYR A 77 5.00 -10.27 -25.67
N VAL A 78 4.16 -10.41 -26.68
CA VAL A 78 3.35 -9.36 -27.29
C VAL A 78 1.90 -9.80 -27.19
N PHE A 79 1.02 -8.94 -26.68
CA PHE A 79 -0.38 -9.27 -26.47
C PHE A 79 -1.25 -8.01 -26.58
N PRO A 80 -2.53 -8.13 -26.94
CA PRO A 80 -3.39 -6.97 -27.14
C PRO A 80 -3.51 -6.14 -25.86
N ALA A 81 -3.34 -4.84 -25.99
CA ALA A 81 -3.53 -3.89 -24.91
C ALA A 81 -5.02 -3.82 -24.56
N GLN A 82 -5.33 -3.91 -23.27
CA GLN A 82 -6.74 -3.83 -22.85
C GLN A 82 -7.25 -2.40 -22.98
N ASN A 83 -8.50 -2.25 -23.45
CA ASN A 83 -9.21 -0.99 -23.39
C ASN A 83 -9.45 -0.61 -21.92
N VAL A 84 -8.58 0.25 -21.40
CA VAL A 84 -8.72 0.78 -20.05
C VAL A 84 -9.85 1.80 -20.05
N ASP A 85 -10.99 1.44 -19.45
CA ASP A 85 -12.11 2.37 -19.32
C ASP A 85 -11.71 3.55 -18.42
N ASN A 86 -11.64 4.73 -19.04
CA ASN A 86 -11.31 5.98 -18.39
C ASN A 86 -12.54 6.66 -17.75
N LYS A 87 -13.75 6.12 -17.93
CA LYS A 87 -14.96 6.67 -17.33
C LYS A 87 -14.97 6.36 -15.83
N GLU A 88 -14.51 7.32 -15.05
CA GLU A 88 -14.73 7.34 -13.60
C GLU A 88 -16.00 8.12 -13.31
N ASN A 89 -16.86 7.56 -12.44
CA ASN A 89 -17.99 8.32 -11.91
C ASN A 89 -17.52 9.08 -10.66
N PRO A 90 -17.23 10.40 -10.75
CA PRO A 90 -16.70 11.16 -9.63
C PRO A 90 -17.69 11.23 -8.46
N VAL A 91 -18.99 11.06 -8.72
CA VAL A 91 -20.03 11.09 -7.69
C VAL A 91 -19.83 9.98 -6.66
N VAL A 92 -19.44 8.78 -7.09
CA VAL A 92 -19.18 7.66 -6.18
C VAL A 92 -18.00 7.97 -5.26
N GLY A 93 -16.91 8.51 -5.80
CA GLY A 93 -15.74 8.91 -5.01
C GLY A 93 -16.05 10.01 -4.01
N ILE A 94 -16.81 11.05 -4.42
CA ILE A 94 -17.22 12.14 -3.54
C ILE A 94 -18.15 11.63 -2.43
N LEU A 95 -19.13 10.79 -2.76
CA LEU A 95 -20.05 10.23 -1.77
C LEU A 95 -19.32 9.37 -0.74
N LEU A 96 -18.42 8.49 -1.21
CA LEU A 96 -17.58 7.67 -0.34
C LEU A 96 -16.65 8.52 0.56
N PHE A 97 -16.09 9.61 0.03
CA PHE A 97 -15.28 10.55 0.80
C PHE A 97 -16.11 11.23 1.89
N ILE A 98 -17.31 11.75 1.57
CA ILE A 98 -18.21 12.38 2.55
C ILE A 98 -18.58 11.37 3.64
N LEU A 99 -18.95 10.15 3.27
CA LEU A 99 -19.26 9.09 4.25
C LEU A 99 -18.04 8.76 5.13
N THR A 100 -16.84 8.82 4.58
CA THR A 100 -15.60 8.59 5.33
C THR A 100 -15.32 9.72 6.32
N VAL A 101 -15.55 10.98 5.93
CA VAL A 101 -15.47 12.14 6.83
C VAL A 101 -16.45 11.95 7.99
N LEU A 102 -17.71 11.60 7.72
CA LEU A 102 -18.73 11.41 8.76
C LEU A 102 -18.38 10.25 9.71
N SER A 103 -17.94 9.12 9.17
CA SER A 103 -17.60 7.93 9.98
C SER A 103 -16.32 8.12 10.79
N THR A 104 -15.27 8.72 10.24
CA THR A 104 -14.05 9.08 10.99
C THR A 104 -14.31 10.17 12.04
N PHE A 105 -15.16 11.15 11.75
CA PHE A 105 -15.59 12.14 12.73
C PHE A 105 -16.35 11.49 13.89
N PHE A 106 -17.28 10.57 13.60
CA PHE A 106 -18.00 9.82 14.63
C PHE A 106 -17.06 8.96 15.50
N ALA A 107 -16.11 8.25 14.88
CA ALA A 107 -15.09 7.50 15.62
C ALA A 107 -14.24 8.43 16.52
N GLY A 108 -13.79 9.56 15.98
CA GLY A 108 -13.08 10.60 16.72
C GLY A 108 -13.90 11.18 17.87
N TYR A 109 -15.20 11.33 17.70
CA TYR A 109 -16.11 11.80 18.75
C TYR A 109 -16.16 10.82 19.94
N ILE A 110 -16.28 9.52 19.67
CA ILE A 110 -16.26 8.49 20.73
C ILE A 110 -14.92 8.49 21.48
N LEU A 111 -13.79 8.53 20.76
CA LEU A 111 -12.47 8.63 21.38
C LEU A 111 -12.32 9.91 22.22
N SER A 112 -12.89 11.02 21.73
CA SER A 112 -12.83 12.31 22.40
C SER A 112 -13.65 12.36 23.68
N ILE A 113 -14.79 11.67 23.76
CA ILE A 113 -15.57 11.57 25.01
C ILE A 113 -14.70 10.95 26.10
N ASN A 114 -14.05 9.83 25.80
CA ASN A 114 -13.20 9.13 26.77
C ASN A 114 -12.02 10.01 27.20
N TYR A 115 -11.35 10.65 26.24
CA TYR A 115 -10.24 11.55 26.53
C TYR A 115 -10.65 12.75 27.40
N VAL A 116 -11.74 13.43 27.05
CA VAL A 116 -12.23 14.60 27.80
C VAL A 116 -12.69 14.19 29.20
N LYS A 117 -13.35 13.04 29.34
CA LYS A 117 -13.73 12.49 30.65
C LYS A 117 -12.50 12.28 31.53
N THR A 118 -11.42 11.71 31.00
CA THR A 118 -10.15 11.58 31.74
C THR A 118 -9.60 12.92 32.22
N LEU A 119 -9.66 13.97 31.38
CA LEU A 119 -9.23 15.31 31.78
C LEU A 119 -10.12 15.91 32.88
N GLU A 120 -11.42 15.64 32.85
CA GLU A 120 -12.38 16.15 33.83
C GLU A 120 -12.27 15.43 35.17
N ASP A 121 -12.25 14.09 35.16
CA ASP A 121 -12.14 13.25 36.35
C ASP A 121 -10.88 13.57 37.16
N LEU A 122 -9.78 13.86 36.47
CA LEU A 122 -8.48 14.14 37.08
C LEU A 122 -8.16 15.64 37.20
N GLY A 123 -9.07 16.53 36.78
CA GLY A 123 -8.85 17.98 36.84
C GLY A 123 -7.67 18.48 36.00
N LEU A 124 -7.31 17.76 34.93
CA LEU A 124 -6.14 18.05 34.10
C LEU A 124 -6.41 19.17 33.07
N PRO A 125 -5.38 19.95 32.69
CA PRO A 125 -5.47 20.89 31.58
C PRO A 125 -5.54 20.14 30.24
N GLY A 126 -6.16 20.74 29.23
CA GLY A 126 -6.25 20.18 27.88
C GLY A 126 -7.47 20.67 27.12
N ILE A 127 -7.62 20.21 25.87
CA ILE A 127 -8.76 20.58 25.03
C ILE A 127 -9.97 19.72 25.43
N LYS A 128 -10.92 20.33 26.14
CA LYS A 128 -12.17 19.67 26.60
C LYS A 128 -13.31 19.70 25.57
N ASN A 129 -13.09 20.32 24.41
CA ASN A 129 -14.08 20.35 23.34
C ASN A 129 -14.05 19.06 22.52
N VAL A 130 -15.01 18.18 22.78
CA VAL A 130 -15.15 16.88 22.11
C VAL A 130 -15.22 17.01 20.59
N TYR A 131 -15.94 18.00 20.05
CA TYR A 131 -16.09 18.19 18.60
C TYR A 131 -14.79 18.66 17.94
N LEU A 132 -14.00 19.50 18.61
CA LEU A 132 -12.71 19.93 18.10
C LEU A 132 -11.71 18.76 18.04
N ASN A 133 -11.69 17.93 19.08
CA ASN A 133 -10.84 16.75 19.14
C ASN A 133 -11.26 15.71 18.08
N ALA A 134 -12.56 15.52 17.87
CA ALA A 134 -13.11 14.65 16.82
C ALA A 134 -12.74 15.14 15.41
N LEU A 135 -12.83 16.45 15.17
CA LEU A 135 -12.42 17.08 13.92
C LEU A 135 -10.92 16.87 13.68
N ALA A 136 -10.09 17.10 14.70
CA ALA A 136 -8.64 16.89 14.62
C ALA A 136 -8.31 15.43 14.25
N PHE A 137 -8.96 14.45 14.90
CA PHE A 137 -8.80 13.03 14.57
C PHE A 137 -9.18 12.73 13.11
N SER A 138 -10.37 13.16 12.68
CA SER A 138 -10.87 12.91 11.32
C SER A 138 -9.94 13.49 10.26
N LEU A 139 -9.52 14.75 10.43
CA LEU A 139 -8.55 15.40 9.52
C LEU A 139 -7.19 14.70 9.55
N GLY A 140 -6.72 14.26 10.72
CA GLY A 140 -5.50 13.49 10.88
C GLY A 140 -5.52 12.19 10.07
N ILE A 141 -6.53 11.34 10.26
CA ILE A 141 -6.67 10.07 9.53
C ILE A 141 -6.80 10.31 8.03
N ILE A 142 -7.68 11.22 7.61
CA ILE A 142 -7.94 11.47 6.19
C ILE A 142 -6.71 12.03 5.49
N SER A 143 -5.96 12.93 6.14
CA SER A 143 -4.72 13.46 5.56
C SER A 143 -3.66 12.37 5.40
N ILE A 144 -3.45 11.51 6.41
CA ILE A 144 -2.48 10.41 6.34
C ILE A 144 -2.84 9.43 5.21
N LEU A 145 -4.07 8.91 5.20
CA LEU A 145 -4.52 7.93 4.21
C LEU A 145 -4.62 8.53 2.81
N GLY A 146 -5.12 9.76 2.72
CA GLY A 146 -5.22 10.48 1.45
C GLY A 146 -3.84 10.76 0.84
N THR A 147 -2.87 11.19 1.65
CA THR A 147 -1.51 11.42 1.18
C THR A 147 -0.80 10.10 0.83
N HIS A 148 -1.05 9.01 1.54
CA HIS A 148 -0.58 7.66 1.18
C HIS A 148 -1.05 7.27 -0.23
N GLU A 149 -2.35 7.28 -0.48
CA GLU A 149 -2.89 6.91 -1.80
C GLU A 149 -2.51 7.90 -2.91
N MET A 150 -2.35 9.18 -2.59
CA MET A 150 -1.82 10.15 -3.54
C MET A 150 -0.35 9.89 -3.89
N GLY A 151 0.46 9.40 -2.95
CA GLY A 151 1.82 8.92 -3.23
C GLY A 151 1.83 7.82 -4.29
N HIS A 152 0.93 6.85 -4.15
CA HIS A 152 0.72 5.81 -5.17
C HIS A 152 0.27 6.38 -6.51
N LYS A 153 -0.71 7.30 -6.50
CA LYS A 153 -1.23 7.94 -7.71
C LYS A 153 -0.15 8.72 -8.47
N ILE A 154 0.70 9.46 -7.76
CA ILE A 154 1.80 10.23 -8.35
C ILE A 154 2.82 9.28 -8.99
N ALA A 155 3.26 8.24 -8.26
CA ALA A 155 4.21 7.26 -8.79
C ALA A 155 3.65 6.53 -10.02
N ALA A 156 2.38 6.12 -9.98
CA ALA A 156 1.71 5.52 -11.13
C ALA A 156 1.75 6.45 -12.36
N THR A 157 1.42 7.73 -12.17
CA THR A 157 1.40 8.73 -13.24
C THR A 157 2.79 8.96 -13.83
N LEU A 158 3.84 9.02 -12.99
CA LEU A 158 5.22 9.19 -13.44
C LEU A 158 5.72 8.04 -14.32
N HIS A 159 5.23 6.81 -14.08
CA HIS A 159 5.56 5.62 -14.85
C HIS A 159 4.54 5.28 -15.95
N GLY A 160 3.61 6.19 -16.26
CA GLY A 160 2.59 5.96 -17.28
C GLY A 160 1.58 4.85 -16.93
N VAL A 161 1.51 4.44 -15.66
CA VAL A 161 0.55 3.44 -15.17
C VAL A 161 -0.81 4.13 -14.95
N LYS A 162 -1.83 3.64 -15.65
CA LYS A 162 -3.21 4.12 -15.52
C LYS A 162 -3.78 3.65 -14.18
N SER A 163 -4.32 4.58 -13.39
CA SER A 163 -4.92 4.30 -12.08
C SER A 163 -6.08 5.24 -11.78
N THR A 164 -6.98 4.85 -10.88
CA THR A 164 -8.07 5.72 -10.42
C THR A 164 -7.60 6.80 -9.47
N PHE A 165 -8.45 7.79 -9.21
CA PHE A 165 -8.32 8.57 -7.97
C PHE A 165 -8.59 7.71 -6.73
N PRO A 166 -8.11 8.12 -5.54
CA PRO A 166 -8.34 7.39 -4.30
C PRO A 166 -9.82 7.32 -3.93
N TYR A 167 -10.32 6.10 -3.68
CA TYR A 167 -11.63 5.87 -3.09
C TYR A 167 -11.47 5.60 -1.60
N PHE A 168 -12.02 6.46 -0.76
CA PHE A 168 -12.05 6.26 0.68
C PHE A 168 -13.15 5.26 1.05
N ILE A 169 -12.90 4.36 2.00
CA ILE A 169 -13.84 3.31 2.37
C ILE A 169 -14.33 3.58 3.81
N PRO A 170 -15.57 4.08 3.99
CA PRO A 170 -16.11 4.31 5.33
C PRO A 170 -16.36 2.99 6.03
N PHE A 171 -16.10 2.93 7.33
CA PHE A 171 -16.40 1.74 8.12
C PHE A 171 -16.65 2.09 9.58
N PRO A 172 -17.80 1.73 10.17
CA PRO A 172 -18.16 2.08 11.54
C PRO A 172 -17.36 1.27 12.56
N SER A 173 -16.07 1.59 12.66
CA SER A 173 -15.09 1.03 13.60
C SER A 173 -14.52 2.12 14.49
N PHE A 174 -13.64 1.76 15.43
CA PHE A 174 -12.93 2.73 16.27
C PHE A 174 -12.03 3.70 15.49
N ILE A 175 -11.69 3.38 14.23
CA ILE A 175 -10.93 4.26 13.32
C ILE A 175 -11.88 5.07 12.42
N GLY A 176 -13.06 4.52 12.12
CA GLY A 176 -14.05 5.12 11.22
C GLY A 176 -13.83 4.85 9.73
N THR A 177 -12.79 4.10 9.34
CA THR A 177 -12.50 3.77 7.93
C THR A 177 -11.73 2.46 7.79
N LEU A 178 -11.88 1.79 6.65
CA LEU A 178 -11.00 0.68 6.24
C LEU A 178 -9.75 1.15 5.49
N GLY A 179 -9.62 2.45 5.23
CA GLY A 179 -8.55 3.01 4.43
C GLY A 179 -9.07 3.75 3.19
N ALA A 180 -8.14 4.04 2.30
CA ALA A 180 -8.42 4.47 0.93
C ALA A 180 -7.69 3.54 -0.02
N VAL A 181 -8.20 3.40 -1.25
CA VAL A 181 -7.60 2.54 -2.26
C VAL A 181 -7.60 3.21 -3.63
N ILE A 182 -6.51 3.07 -4.36
CA ILE A 182 -6.49 3.26 -5.81
C ILE A 182 -6.66 1.92 -6.54
N ARG A 183 -7.30 1.95 -7.70
CA ARG A 183 -7.33 0.80 -8.60
C ARG A 183 -6.32 1.01 -9.71
N VAL A 184 -5.31 0.15 -9.78
CA VAL A 184 -4.38 0.08 -10.90
C VAL A 184 -5.10 -0.58 -12.09
N LYS A 185 -5.13 0.12 -13.23
CA LYS A 185 -5.88 -0.27 -14.44
C LYS A 185 -4.98 -0.77 -15.58
N SER A 186 -3.67 -0.52 -15.52
CA SER A 186 -2.71 -1.03 -16.49
C SER A 186 -1.55 -1.75 -15.80
N PRO A 187 -0.85 -2.68 -16.48
CA PRO A 187 0.30 -3.36 -15.91
C PRO A 187 1.45 -2.41 -15.52
N ILE A 188 2.28 -2.84 -14.58
CA ILE A 188 3.47 -2.09 -14.15
C ILE A 188 4.60 -2.35 -15.15
N PRO A 189 5.24 -1.32 -15.73
CA PRO A 189 6.16 -1.50 -16.85
C PRO A 189 7.50 -2.13 -16.44
N THR A 190 8.13 -1.64 -15.37
CA THR A 190 9.49 -2.04 -14.99
C THR A 190 9.58 -2.40 -13.51
N ARG A 191 10.62 -3.16 -13.14
CA ARG A 191 10.93 -3.42 -11.73
C ARG A 191 11.21 -2.13 -10.95
N ASN A 192 11.79 -1.10 -11.58
CA ASN A 192 11.97 0.21 -10.95
C ASN A 192 10.62 0.86 -10.63
N ALA A 193 9.67 0.85 -11.59
CA ALA A 193 8.32 1.36 -11.37
C ALA A 193 7.59 0.60 -10.26
N ALA A 194 7.78 -0.72 -10.15
CA ALA A 194 7.21 -1.52 -9.07
C ALA A 194 7.75 -1.13 -7.68
N ILE A 195 9.04 -0.81 -7.57
CA ILE A 195 9.63 -0.26 -6.33
C ILE A 195 9.05 1.12 -6.05
N ASP A 196 9.07 2.02 -7.03
CA ASP A 196 8.62 3.40 -6.84
C ASP A 196 7.14 3.46 -6.42
N LEU A 197 6.30 2.61 -7.03
CA LEU A 197 4.89 2.47 -6.65
C LEU A 197 4.73 1.83 -5.26
N GLY A 198 5.47 0.77 -4.93
CA GLY A 198 5.36 0.13 -3.61
C GLY A 198 5.89 0.98 -2.45
N VAL A 199 6.81 1.91 -2.71
CA VAL A 199 7.43 2.75 -1.67
C VAL A 199 6.74 4.10 -1.50
N SER A 200 6.17 4.67 -2.56
CA SER A 200 5.68 6.06 -2.55
C SER A 200 4.54 6.28 -1.56
N GLY A 201 3.55 5.39 -1.49
CA GLY A 201 2.46 5.48 -0.53
C GLY A 201 2.94 5.44 0.93
N PRO A 202 3.64 4.38 1.37
CA PRO A 202 4.17 4.26 2.71
C PRO A 202 5.02 5.46 3.15
N ILE A 203 5.90 5.97 2.29
CA ILE A 203 6.71 7.17 2.59
C ILE A 203 5.82 8.41 2.73
N ALA A 204 4.92 8.64 1.78
CA ALA A 204 4.06 9.83 1.77
C ALA A 204 3.14 9.85 2.99
N GLY A 205 2.51 8.72 3.33
CA GLY A 205 1.68 8.57 4.51
C GLY A 205 2.47 8.81 5.79
N LEU A 206 3.68 8.25 5.91
CA LEU A 206 4.52 8.41 7.10
C LEU A 206 5.00 9.85 7.32
N ILE A 207 5.32 10.57 6.24
CA ILE A 207 5.70 12.00 6.28
C ILE A 207 4.59 12.84 6.95
N VAL A 208 3.32 12.48 6.75
CA VAL A 208 2.17 13.14 7.40
C VAL A 208 1.89 12.55 8.80
N ALA A 209 2.04 11.24 8.97
CA ALA A 209 1.78 10.58 10.25
C ALA A 209 2.73 11.04 11.36
N ILE A 210 4.00 11.34 11.05
CA ILE A 210 4.99 11.83 12.03
C ILE A 210 4.55 13.15 12.68
N PRO A 211 4.30 14.26 11.94
CA PRO A 211 3.87 15.52 12.54
C PRO A 211 2.50 15.39 13.22
N VAL A 212 1.56 14.62 12.66
CA VAL A 212 0.26 14.34 13.30
C VAL A 212 0.46 13.66 14.65
N THR A 213 1.32 12.65 14.71
CA THR A 213 1.69 11.96 15.96
C THR A 213 2.31 12.93 16.95
N ILE A 214 3.29 13.75 16.54
CA ILE A 214 3.97 14.71 17.41
C ILE A 214 2.97 15.72 18.00
N ILE A 215 2.09 16.30 17.19
CA ILE A 215 1.08 17.26 17.65
C ILE A 215 0.10 16.55 18.60
N GLY A 216 -0.35 15.35 18.26
CA GLY A 216 -1.21 14.55 19.11
C GLY A 216 -0.58 14.22 20.47
N LEU A 217 0.70 13.83 20.49
CA LEU A 217 1.43 13.54 21.73
C LEU A 217 1.56 14.78 22.61
N LYS A 218 1.81 15.96 22.04
CA LYS A 218 1.82 17.23 22.78
C LYS A 218 0.47 17.58 23.40
N LEU A 219 -0.62 17.13 22.79
CA LEU A 219 -1.98 17.32 23.28
C LEU A 219 -2.46 16.20 24.21
N SER A 220 -1.65 15.16 24.42
CA SER A 220 -1.98 14.01 25.28
C SER A 220 -1.71 14.35 26.74
N ALA A 221 -2.31 13.60 27.67
CA ALA A 221 -2.20 13.84 29.10
C ALA A 221 -1.46 12.71 29.81
N ILE A 222 -0.63 13.05 30.79
CA ILE A 222 0.02 12.08 31.68
C ILE A 222 -0.93 11.84 32.85
N VAL A 223 -1.21 10.56 33.12
CA VAL A 223 -2.17 10.15 34.15
C VAL A 223 -1.58 9.03 35.02
N PRO A 224 -1.98 8.92 36.30
CA PRO A 224 -1.58 7.78 37.11
C PRO A 224 -2.06 6.46 36.49
N GLN A 225 -1.19 5.46 36.43
CA GLN A 225 -1.48 4.18 35.76
C GLN A 225 -2.67 3.44 36.39
N ASP A 226 -2.92 3.66 37.68
CA ASP A 226 -4.08 3.09 38.39
C ASP A 226 -5.43 3.62 37.88
N TYR A 227 -5.47 4.77 37.20
CA TYR A 227 -6.68 5.28 36.56
C TYR A 227 -7.16 4.34 35.45
N PHE A 228 -6.22 3.73 34.70
CA PHE A 228 -6.55 2.80 33.61
C PHE A 228 -7.09 1.44 34.11
N LYS A 229 -6.89 1.10 35.39
CA LYS A 229 -7.39 -0.15 35.99
C LYS A 229 -8.88 -0.11 36.32
N GLN A 230 -9.51 1.07 36.29
CA GLN A 230 -10.88 1.28 36.75
C GLN A 230 -11.94 1.11 35.65
N GLY A 231 -11.56 0.73 34.43
CA GLY A 231 -12.50 0.50 33.32
C GLY A 231 -11.90 -0.28 32.15
N GLU A 232 -12.72 -0.47 31.10
CA GLU A 232 -12.28 -1.07 29.83
C GLU A 232 -11.39 -0.07 29.07
N THR A 233 -10.08 -0.13 29.31
CA THR A 233 -9.09 0.73 28.66
C THR A 233 -8.48 0.01 27.46
N ILE A 234 -8.47 0.66 26.30
CA ILE A 234 -7.74 0.17 25.14
C ILE A 234 -6.26 0.58 25.27
N TYR A 235 -5.39 -0.40 25.42
CA TYR A 235 -3.94 -0.21 25.37
C TYR A 235 -3.46 -0.32 23.93
N PHE A 236 -2.85 0.75 23.43
CA PHE A 236 -2.25 0.78 22.10
C PHE A 236 -0.83 0.19 22.14
N GLY A 237 -0.56 -0.77 21.26
CA GLY A 237 0.76 -1.34 21.08
C GLY A 237 1.74 -0.28 20.60
N THR A 238 3.02 -0.46 20.91
CA THR A 238 4.04 0.54 20.60
C THR A 238 5.01 -0.02 19.55
N SER A 239 5.20 0.72 18.45
CA SER A 239 6.30 0.48 17.51
C SER A 239 7.56 1.23 17.95
N ILE A 240 8.72 0.89 17.39
CA ILE A 240 9.97 1.62 17.63
C ILE A 240 9.78 3.10 17.28
N LEU A 241 9.17 3.39 16.14
CA LEU A 241 8.92 4.77 15.71
C LEU A 241 8.00 5.50 16.69
N PHE A 242 6.88 4.89 17.09
CA PHE A 242 5.96 5.53 18.02
C PHE A 242 6.61 5.76 19.38
N TYR A 243 7.37 4.79 19.89
CA TYR A 243 8.14 4.90 21.13
C TYR A 243 9.12 6.08 21.10
N GLU A 244 9.93 6.19 20.05
CA GLU A 244 10.92 7.27 19.94
C GLU A 244 10.24 8.64 19.79
N LEU A 245 9.10 8.72 19.09
CA LEU A 245 8.31 9.96 19.04
C LEU A 245 7.72 10.33 20.40
N THR A 246 7.19 9.35 21.16
CA THR A 246 6.72 9.55 22.53
C THR A 246 7.84 10.05 23.42
N LYS A 247 9.02 9.41 23.38
CA LYS A 247 10.19 9.80 24.16
C LYS A 247 10.70 11.19 23.79
N LEU A 248 10.69 11.54 22.50
CA LEU A 248 11.10 12.85 22.02
C LEU A 248 10.17 13.97 22.51
N VAL A 249 8.86 13.71 22.59
CA VAL A 249 7.85 14.74 22.90
C VAL A 249 7.56 14.84 24.39
N ILE A 250 7.37 13.70 25.05
CA ILE A 250 6.94 13.61 26.46
C ILE A 250 8.14 13.38 27.38
N GLY A 251 9.22 12.77 26.89
CA GLY A 251 10.36 12.38 27.70
C GLY A 251 10.19 10.99 28.31
N ASN A 252 11.00 10.68 29.32
CA ASN A 252 10.85 9.44 30.08
C ASN A 252 9.69 9.60 31.06
N LEU A 253 8.72 8.69 30.97
CA LEU A 253 7.65 8.61 31.97
C LEU A 253 8.20 8.09 33.29
N GLU A 254 7.76 8.72 34.38
CA GLU A 254 8.01 8.22 35.73
C GLU A 254 7.25 6.90 35.96
N GLU A 255 7.79 6.06 36.83
CA GLU A 255 7.12 4.81 37.23
C GLU A 255 5.74 5.10 37.82
N GLY A 256 4.74 4.30 37.43
CA GLY A 256 3.36 4.46 37.90
C GLY A 256 2.53 5.50 37.13
N PHE A 257 3.08 6.11 36.06
CA PHE A 257 2.33 6.97 35.15
C PHE A 257 2.17 6.34 33.76
N GLY A 258 1.09 6.69 33.08
CA GLY A 258 0.84 6.36 31.68
C GLY A 258 0.31 7.56 30.90
N ILE A 259 0.11 7.37 29.59
CA ILE A 259 -0.34 8.45 28.70
C ILE A 259 -1.78 8.17 28.26
N ALA A 260 -2.68 9.09 28.60
CA ALA A 260 -3.99 9.18 27.96
C ALA A 260 -3.80 9.88 26.60
N LEU A 261 -3.79 9.08 25.53
CA LEU A 261 -3.55 9.58 24.18
C LEU A 261 -4.69 10.49 23.71
N HIS A 262 -4.32 11.67 23.25
CA HIS A 262 -5.26 12.54 22.52
C HIS A 262 -5.72 11.82 21.24
N PRO A 263 -6.98 11.97 20.80
CA PRO A 263 -7.47 11.34 19.56
C PRO A 263 -6.55 11.57 18.35
N LEU A 264 -6.03 12.79 18.16
CA LEU A 264 -5.04 13.07 17.11
C LEU A 264 -3.76 12.20 17.20
N ALA A 265 -3.29 11.85 18.40
CA ALA A 265 -2.16 10.93 18.57
C ALA A 265 -2.52 9.51 18.12
N ILE A 266 -3.74 9.08 18.43
CA ILE A 266 -4.28 7.80 17.97
C ILE A 266 -4.37 7.79 16.43
N ALA A 267 -4.75 8.91 15.79
CA ALA A 267 -4.73 9.01 14.33
C ALA A 267 -3.33 8.81 13.74
N GLY A 268 -2.32 9.45 14.32
CA GLY A 268 -0.93 9.26 13.93
C GLY A 268 -0.44 7.82 14.14
N TRP A 269 -0.80 7.22 15.27
CA TRP A 269 -0.54 5.82 15.58
C TRP A 269 -1.16 4.86 14.55
N VAL A 270 -2.43 5.07 14.18
CA VAL A 270 -3.10 4.31 13.12
C VAL A 270 -2.36 4.47 11.80
N GLY A 271 -1.89 5.67 11.48
CA GLY A 271 -1.07 5.91 10.29
C GLY A 271 0.17 5.03 10.24
N ILE A 272 0.92 4.98 11.33
CA ILE A 272 2.12 4.12 11.47
C ILE A 272 1.74 2.63 11.34
N LEU A 273 0.63 2.21 11.94
CA LEU A 273 0.12 0.84 11.82
C LEU A 273 -0.23 0.49 10.36
N VAL A 274 -0.94 1.37 9.65
CA VAL A 274 -1.30 1.17 8.24
C VAL A 274 -0.04 1.07 7.37
N THR A 275 0.95 1.93 7.60
CA THR A 275 2.26 1.84 6.93
C THR A 275 2.91 0.48 7.16
N PHE A 276 2.92 -0.03 8.40
CA PHE A 276 3.45 -1.35 8.71
C PHE A 276 2.72 -2.48 7.99
N LEU A 277 1.39 -2.49 8.04
CA LEU A 277 0.58 -3.54 7.41
C LEU A 277 0.74 -3.53 5.89
N ASN A 278 0.77 -2.36 5.26
CA ASN A 278 0.97 -2.24 3.82
C ASN A 278 2.39 -2.64 3.38
N LEU A 279 3.41 -2.48 4.23
CA LEU A 279 4.77 -2.90 3.92
C LEU A 279 5.08 -4.38 4.19
N ILE A 280 4.11 -5.17 4.64
CA ILE A 280 4.26 -6.63 4.71
C ILE A 280 4.61 -7.16 3.29
N PRO A 281 5.70 -7.93 3.13
CA PRO A 281 6.17 -8.38 1.82
C PRO A 281 5.36 -9.57 1.29
N ALA A 282 4.06 -9.37 1.12
CA ALA A 282 3.10 -10.39 0.76
C ALA A 282 2.06 -9.89 -0.24
N ALA A 283 1.67 -10.79 -1.15
CA ALA A 283 0.54 -10.60 -2.06
C ALA A 283 0.60 -9.30 -2.88
N GLN A 284 -0.48 -8.51 -2.86
CA GLN A 284 -0.63 -7.23 -3.57
C GLN A 284 -0.54 -6.03 -2.63
N LEU A 285 0.01 -6.23 -1.43
CA LEU A 285 0.34 -5.12 -0.54
C LEU A 285 1.51 -4.32 -1.13
N ASP A 286 1.71 -3.09 -0.66
CA ASP A 286 2.79 -2.21 -1.09
C ASP A 286 4.17 -2.90 -0.96
N GLY A 287 4.41 -3.55 0.18
CA GLY A 287 5.59 -4.39 0.43
C GLY A 287 5.67 -5.62 -0.49
N GLY A 288 4.53 -6.15 -0.92
CA GLY A 288 4.44 -7.23 -1.90
C GLY A 288 4.94 -6.80 -3.29
N HIS A 289 4.61 -5.59 -3.74
CA HIS A 289 5.18 -5.04 -4.98
C HIS A 289 6.70 -4.88 -4.91
N ILE A 290 7.21 -4.40 -3.77
CA ILE A 290 8.66 -4.28 -3.52
C ILE A 290 9.31 -5.67 -3.55
N ALA A 291 8.75 -6.62 -2.81
CA ALA A 291 9.25 -7.98 -2.74
C ALA A 291 9.21 -8.66 -4.12
N ARG A 292 8.15 -8.48 -4.90
CA ARG A 292 8.01 -9.05 -6.24
C ARG A 292 8.98 -8.43 -7.26
N ALA A 293 9.35 -7.16 -7.07
CA ALA A 293 10.38 -6.51 -7.86
C ALA A 293 11.79 -7.03 -7.51
N LEU A 294 12.02 -7.59 -6.32
CA LEU A 294 13.32 -8.13 -5.91
C LEU A 294 13.42 -9.65 -6.11
N LEU A 295 12.32 -10.36 -5.91
CA LEU A 295 12.26 -11.82 -5.86
C LEU A 295 11.56 -12.39 -7.10
N PRO A 296 12.02 -13.57 -7.57
CA PRO A 296 11.29 -14.31 -8.59
C PRO A 296 9.87 -14.67 -8.13
N GLU A 297 8.95 -14.81 -9.09
CA GLU A 297 7.53 -15.11 -8.83
C GLU A 297 7.31 -16.27 -7.86
N LYS A 298 8.03 -17.39 -8.08
CA LYS A 298 7.90 -18.60 -7.25
C LYS A 298 8.28 -18.33 -5.80
N VAL A 299 9.35 -17.58 -5.57
CA VAL A 299 9.85 -17.25 -4.23
C VAL A 299 8.89 -16.29 -3.54
N HIS A 300 8.46 -15.24 -4.24
CA HIS A 300 7.45 -14.29 -3.73
C HIS A 300 6.14 -14.99 -3.35
N ARG A 301 5.69 -15.96 -4.16
CA ARG A 301 4.47 -16.74 -3.88
C ARG A 301 4.63 -17.60 -2.63
N ILE A 302 5.75 -18.30 -2.48
CA ILE A 302 6.05 -19.09 -1.27
C ILE A 302 6.08 -18.18 -0.04
N LEU A 303 6.78 -17.04 -0.14
CA LEU A 303 6.86 -16.04 0.93
C LEU A 303 5.46 -15.54 1.33
N THR A 304 4.61 -15.22 0.35
CA THR A 304 3.23 -14.77 0.59
C THR A 304 2.42 -15.80 1.36
N TYR A 305 2.44 -17.07 0.94
CA TYR A 305 1.72 -18.14 1.65
C TYR A 305 2.28 -18.37 3.06
N ALA A 306 3.61 -18.40 3.21
CA ALA A 306 4.26 -18.56 4.50
C ALA A 306 3.84 -17.43 5.47
N LEU A 307 3.89 -16.17 5.02
CA LEU A 307 3.47 -15.02 5.84
C LEU A 307 1.97 -15.05 6.17
N GLY A 308 1.11 -15.51 5.25
CA GLY A 308 -0.32 -15.69 5.52
C GLY A 308 -0.59 -16.71 6.63
N PHE A 309 0.09 -17.85 6.61
CA PHE A 309 -0.03 -18.87 7.67
C PHE A 309 0.62 -18.41 8.99
N ILE A 310 1.74 -17.69 8.94
CA ILE A 310 2.36 -17.09 10.12
C ILE A 310 1.40 -16.08 10.76
N ALA A 311 0.76 -15.22 9.97
CA ALA A 311 -0.26 -14.30 10.47
C ALA A 311 -1.43 -15.04 11.14
N ILE A 312 -1.93 -16.13 10.55
CA ILE A 312 -2.93 -16.98 11.23
C ILE A 312 -2.39 -17.51 12.56
N GLY A 313 -1.13 -17.94 12.63
CA GLY A 313 -0.51 -18.35 13.91
C GLY A 313 -0.42 -17.20 14.92
N LEU A 314 -0.10 -15.98 14.48
CA LEU A 314 -0.06 -14.77 15.30
C LEU A 314 -1.43 -14.33 15.83
N SER A 315 -2.53 -14.90 15.31
CA SER A 315 -3.87 -14.66 15.85
C SER A 315 -4.01 -15.04 17.32
N TYR A 316 -3.14 -15.92 17.83
CA TYR A 316 -3.01 -16.21 19.25
C TYR A 316 -2.70 -14.96 20.09
N PHE A 317 -1.92 -14.02 19.56
CA PHE A 317 -1.56 -12.77 20.25
C PHE A 317 -2.56 -11.64 20.01
N TRP A 318 -3.11 -11.55 18.79
CA TRP A 318 -4.11 -10.55 18.44
C TRP A 318 -5.03 -11.09 17.34
N ALA A 319 -6.33 -11.18 17.63
CA ALA A 319 -7.31 -11.82 16.76
C ALA A 319 -7.36 -11.23 15.33
N GLY A 320 -7.01 -9.95 15.16
CA GLY A 320 -6.98 -9.32 13.83
C GLY A 320 -5.96 -9.94 12.88
N TRP A 321 -4.93 -10.63 13.37
CA TRP A 321 -4.00 -11.36 12.51
C TRP A 321 -4.64 -12.55 11.80
N PHE A 322 -5.72 -13.11 12.34
CA PHE A 322 -6.48 -14.15 11.64
C PHE A 322 -7.09 -13.58 10.35
N LEU A 323 -7.73 -12.41 10.45
CA LEU A 323 -8.31 -11.72 9.30
C LEU A 323 -7.24 -11.35 8.28
N TRP A 324 -6.13 -10.75 8.73
CA TRP A 324 -5.01 -10.40 7.85
C TRP A 324 -4.37 -11.62 7.17
N GLY A 325 -4.20 -12.72 7.91
CA GLY A 325 -3.69 -13.95 7.34
C GLY A 325 -4.61 -14.53 6.27
N LEU A 326 -5.93 -14.53 6.50
CA LEU A 326 -6.92 -14.93 5.50
C LEU A 326 -6.86 -14.03 4.24
N LEU A 327 -6.81 -12.71 4.42
CA LEU A 327 -6.69 -11.76 3.31
C LEU A 327 -5.42 -12.00 2.49
N ILE A 328 -4.27 -12.15 3.15
CA ILE A 328 -2.98 -12.44 2.49
C ILE A 328 -3.06 -13.74 1.67
N LEU A 329 -3.64 -14.81 2.23
CA LEU A 329 -3.79 -16.09 1.52
C LEU A 329 -4.72 -15.98 0.31
N LEU A 330 -5.84 -15.27 0.44
CA LEU A 330 -6.79 -15.03 -0.65
C LEU A 330 -6.16 -14.22 -1.78
N MET A 331 -5.46 -13.13 -1.44
CA MET A 331 -4.73 -12.32 -2.41
C MET A 331 -3.57 -13.10 -3.04
N GLY A 332 -2.90 -13.96 -2.27
CA GLY A 332 -1.84 -14.85 -2.74
C GLY A 332 -2.30 -15.83 -3.83
N ARG A 333 -3.60 -16.24 -3.81
CA ARG A 333 -4.20 -17.08 -4.86
C ARG A 333 -4.33 -16.35 -6.19
N ILE A 334 -4.64 -15.06 -6.18
CA ILE A 334 -4.69 -14.21 -7.37
C ILE A 334 -3.26 -14.02 -7.92
N GLY A 335 -2.28 -13.96 -7.02
CA GLY A 335 -0.88 -13.79 -7.34
C GLY A 335 -0.51 -12.32 -7.58
N ASN A 336 0.77 -12.10 -7.90
CA ASN A 336 1.31 -10.79 -8.26
C ASN A 336 1.98 -10.93 -9.64
N PRO A 337 1.41 -10.33 -10.70
CA PRO A 337 1.87 -10.52 -12.08
C PRO A 337 3.31 -10.02 -12.30
N GLY A 338 3.84 -9.19 -11.40
CA GLY A 338 5.15 -8.58 -11.51
C GLY A 338 5.17 -7.45 -12.53
N ALA A 339 6.36 -6.95 -12.82
CA ALA A 339 6.57 -5.98 -13.89
C ALA A 339 6.55 -6.67 -15.26
N LEU A 340 6.21 -5.90 -16.30
CA LEU A 340 6.27 -6.35 -17.68
C LEU A 340 7.72 -6.64 -18.10
N ASP A 341 8.67 -5.81 -17.70
CA ASP A 341 10.11 -6.06 -17.82
C ASP A 341 10.69 -6.58 -16.51
N GLU A 342 11.04 -7.87 -16.50
CA GLU A 342 11.72 -8.54 -15.39
C GLU A 342 13.22 -8.75 -15.61
N VAL A 343 13.72 -8.43 -16.80
CA VAL A 343 15.09 -8.70 -17.25
C VAL A 343 16.01 -7.57 -16.84
N THR A 344 15.58 -6.33 -17.02
CA THR A 344 16.40 -5.16 -16.69
C THR A 344 16.70 -5.11 -15.18
N PRO A 345 17.98 -4.93 -14.79
CA PRO A 345 18.34 -4.88 -13.39
C PRO A 345 17.80 -3.61 -12.72
N LEU A 346 17.48 -3.72 -11.42
CA LEU A 346 17.13 -2.56 -10.60
C LEU A 346 18.30 -1.58 -10.53
N THR A 347 17.98 -0.30 -10.68
CA THR A 347 18.95 0.79 -10.49
C THR A 347 19.37 0.87 -9.02
N LEU A 348 20.56 1.43 -8.76
CA LEU A 348 21.08 1.56 -7.40
C LEU A 348 20.14 2.36 -6.49
N GLY A 349 19.56 3.46 -7.01
CA GLY A 349 18.59 4.27 -6.27
C GLY A 349 17.37 3.46 -5.82
N ARG A 350 16.83 2.58 -6.68
CA ARG A 350 15.66 1.75 -6.33
C ARG A 350 16.01 0.63 -5.35
N LYS A 351 17.25 0.11 -5.39
CA LYS A 351 17.74 -0.79 -4.33
C LYS A 351 17.80 -0.09 -2.98
N ILE A 352 18.26 1.16 -2.95
CA ILE A 352 18.29 1.98 -1.73
C ILE A 352 16.86 2.26 -1.23
N LEU A 353 15.92 2.61 -2.12
CA LEU A 353 14.52 2.82 -1.74
C LEU A 353 13.87 1.56 -1.17
N ALA A 354 14.15 0.38 -1.75
CA ALA A 354 13.67 -0.89 -1.20
C ALA A 354 14.23 -1.14 0.21
N LEU A 355 15.51 -0.82 0.46
CA LEU A 355 16.11 -0.91 1.79
C LEU A 355 15.46 0.06 2.77
N ILE A 356 15.20 1.30 2.36
CA ILE A 356 14.49 2.30 3.18
C ILE A 356 13.11 1.76 3.56
N ALA A 357 12.38 1.14 2.64
CA ALA A 357 11.08 0.56 2.92
C ALA A 357 11.16 -0.60 3.93
N VAL A 358 12.20 -1.44 3.87
CA VAL A 358 12.46 -2.47 4.90
C VAL A 358 12.72 -1.84 6.26
N VAL A 359 13.49 -0.75 6.33
CA VAL A 359 13.70 -0.02 7.58
C VAL A 359 12.38 0.53 8.12
N ILE A 360 11.58 1.18 7.26
CA ILE A 360 10.25 1.71 7.63
C ILE A 360 9.34 0.59 8.16
N PHE A 361 9.33 -0.57 7.50
CA PHE A 361 8.56 -1.74 7.92
C PHE A 361 8.95 -2.18 9.34
N ILE A 362 10.25 -2.27 9.64
CA ILE A 362 10.75 -2.69 10.95
C ILE A 362 10.42 -1.65 12.02
N VAL A 363 10.69 -0.36 11.78
CA VAL A 363 10.47 0.67 12.80
C VAL A 363 8.99 0.95 13.06
N SER A 364 8.12 0.71 12.07
CA SER A 364 6.68 0.87 12.20
C SER A 364 5.97 -0.38 12.74
N ALA A 365 6.68 -1.50 12.93
CA ALA A 365 6.07 -2.76 13.32
C ALA A 365 5.33 -2.69 14.65
N VAL A 366 4.04 -3.07 14.62
CA VAL A 366 3.20 -3.24 15.81
C VAL A 366 2.58 -4.63 15.81
N PRO A 367 3.28 -5.67 16.31
CA PRO A 367 2.77 -7.04 16.29
C PRO A 367 1.52 -7.27 17.14
N VAL A 368 1.31 -6.47 18.19
CA VAL A 368 0.07 -6.48 18.99
C VAL A 368 -0.49 -5.07 18.95
N PRO A 369 -1.34 -4.73 17.96
CA PRO A 369 -1.84 -3.37 17.76
C PRO A 369 -2.58 -2.81 18.95
N PHE A 370 -3.45 -3.59 19.57
CA PHE A 370 -4.13 -3.16 20.78
C PHE A 370 -4.63 -4.34 21.61
N SER A 371 -4.82 -4.08 22.90
CA SER A 371 -5.39 -5.00 23.89
C SER A 371 -6.36 -4.25 24.78
N THR A 372 -7.32 -4.98 25.36
CA THR A 372 -8.37 -4.45 26.26
C THR A 372 -8.19 -5.01 27.66
#